data_AF-A0A235HG15-F1
#
_entry.id   AF-A0A235HG15-F1
#
_cell.length_a   1.000
_cell.length_b   1.000
_cell.length_c   1.000
_cell.angle_alpha   90.00
_cell.angle_beta   90.00
_cell.angle_gamma   90.00
#
_symmetry.space_group_name_H-M   'P 1'
#
loop_
_entity.id
_entity.type
_entity.pdbx_description
1 polymer ?
#
loop_
_entity_poly.entity_id
_entity_poly.type
_entity_poly.pdbx_seq_one_letter_code
_entity_poly.pdbx_strand_id
1 'polypeptide(L)'
;MQFRERRRVIQVIRTVYDPDLKRGRSELIGKIDKAAPVVTDKLQKSCTPEELSEILTYLDDRHNRLRNEAVRAGAETLPAQMREAAEYFRTHRDDDARAFATEIRLAWEELKTALREAGFSKSKVLKKAVDRDKAVETVEVPEPITGLGAEEATNPADNPPAAAPVRKPRAKKARTAPVVALDGAASDAGGAGAPPVA
;
A
#
# COMPACT_ATOMS: atom_id res chain seq x y z
N MET A 1 10.52 9.61 -22.33
CA MET A 1 11.30 8.97 -21.24
C MET A 1 10.73 7.62 -20.81
N GLN A 2 11.53 6.77 -20.16
CA GLN A 2 11.04 5.56 -19.47
C GLN A 2 11.22 5.70 -17.94
N PHE A 3 10.18 5.38 -17.19
CA PHE A 3 10.19 5.36 -15.73
C PHE A 3 10.03 3.93 -15.22
N ARG A 4 10.97 3.46 -14.40
CA ARG A 4 10.89 2.12 -13.79
C ARG A 4 10.83 2.21 -12.27
N GLU A 5 9.69 1.87 -11.70
CA GLU A 5 9.53 1.78 -10.26
C GLU A 5 10.17 0.50 -9.72
N ARG A 6 11.12 0.66 -8.79
CA ARG A 6 11.70 -0.42 -7.98
C ARG A 6 11.29 -0.22 -6.53
N ARG A 7 11.72 -1.11 -5.62
CA ARG A 7 11.27 -1.11 -4.20
C ARG A 7 11.19 0.29 -3.58
N ARG A 8 12.31 1.01 -3.51
CA ARG A 8 12.41 2.35 -2.89
C ARG A 8 12.72 3.48 -3.87
N VAL A 9 13.00 3.18 -5.14
CA VAL A 9 13.47 4.18 -6.09
C VAL A 9 12.74 4.10 -7.42
N ILE A 10 12.61 5.23 -8.08
CA ILE A 10 12.14 5.39 -9.45
C ILE A 10 13.39 5.63 -10.31
N GLN A 11 13.63 4.75 -11.27
CA GLN A 11 14.72 4.92 -12.23
C GLN A 11 14.23 5.72 -13.44
N VAL A 12 14.94 6.78 -13.77
CA VAL A 12 14.68 7.62 -14.95
C VAL A 12 15.64 7.21 -16.05
N ILE A 13 15.09 6.72 -17.16
CA ILE A 13 15.85 6.10 -18.25
C ILE A 13 15.52 6.82 -19.57
N ARG A 14 16.55 7.32 -20.24
CA ARG A 14 16.48 7.84 -21.62
C ARG A 14 16.69 6.70 -22.60
N THR A 15 16.06 6.79 -23.77
CA THR A 15 16.43 5.97 -24.93
C THR A 15 17.21 6.83 -25.90
N VAL A 16 18.44 6.44 -26.23
CA VAL A 16 19.32 7.12 -27.18
C VAL A 16 19.57 6.20 -28.37
N TYR A 17 19.55 6.72 -29.60
CA TYR A 17 19.86 5.89 -30.77
C TYR A 17 21.34 5.55 -30.81
N ASP A 18 21.65 4.26 -30.88
CA ASP A 18 23.02 3.75 -31.04
C ASP A 18 23.22 3.35 -32.51
N PRO A 19 24.03 4.09 -33.29
CA PRO A 19 24.23 3.83 -34.72
C PRO A 19 24.94 2.51 -35.00
N ASP A 20 25.77 2.02 -34.07
CA ASP A 20 26.52 0.77 -34.24
C ASP A 20 25.58 -0.44 -34.15
N LEU A 21 24.63 -0.36 -33.22
CA LEU A 21 23.61 -1.40 -33.01
C LEU A 21 22.34 -1.18 -33.83
N LYS A 22 22.25 -0.06 -34.59
CA LYS A 22 21.09 0.40 -35.35
C LYS A 22 19.77 0.37 -34.55
N ARG A 23 19.84 0.57 -33.23
CA ARG A 23 18.68 0.48 -32.32
C ARG A 23 18.82 1.43 -31.14
N GLY A 24 17.71 1.71 -30.46
CA GLY A 24 17.72 2.48 -29.22
C GLY A 24 18.43 1.73 -28.08
N ARG A 25 19.38 2.39 -27.44
CA ARG A 25 20.03 1.99 -26.18
C ARG A 25 19.39 2.73 -25.01
N SER A 26 19.11 2.02 -23.93
CA SER A 26 18.60 2.62 -22.70
C SER A 26 19.74 3.12 -21.82
N GLU A 27 19.70 4.39 -21.45
CA GLU A 27 20.66 5.03 -20.55
C GLU A 27 19.96 5.45 -19.25
N LEU A 28 20.50 5.01 -18.12
CA LEU A 28 20.00 5.41 -16.80
C LEU A 28 20.53 6.82 -16.49
N ILE A 29 19.63 7.80 -16.44
CA ILE A 29 19.98 9.20 -16.15
C ILE A 29 20.11 9.40 -14.64
N GLY A 30 19.16 8.82 -13.88
CA GLY A 30 19.15 9.02 -12.44
C GLY A 30 18.11 8.20 -11.70
N LYS A 31 18.05 8.45 -10.40
CA LYS A 31 17.16 7.78 -9.45
C LYS A 31 16.46 8.83 -8.60
N ILE A 32 15.17 8.67 -8.41
CA ILE A 32 14.33 9.49 -7.53
C ILE A 32 13.83 8.58 -6.39
N ASP A 33 13.79 9.08 -5.16
CA ASP A 33 13.22 8.33 -4.03
C ASP A 33 11.69 8.24 -4.16
N LYS A 34 11.10 7.09 -3.85
CA LYS A 34 9.65 6.91 -3.85
C LYS A 34 8.97 7.55 -2.63
N ALA A 35 9.67 7.64 -1.50
CA ALA A 35 9.13 8.21 -0.26
C ALA A 35 9.05 9.73 -0.33
N ALA A 36 10.06 10.35 -0.92
CA ALA A 36 10.13 11.79 -1.15
C ALA A 36 10.56 12.05 -2.61
N PRO A 37 9.61 11.98 -3.57
CA PRO A 37 9.93 12.13 -4.99
C PRO A 37 10.26 13.59 -5.32
N VAL A 38 11.54 13.93 -5.21
CA VAL A 38 12.08 15.26 -5.56
C VAL A 38 13.10 15.11 -6.68
N VAL A 39 13.01 16.01 -7.66
CA VAL A 39 14.01 16.10 -8.74
C VAL A 39 15.30 16.67 -8.15
N THR A 40 16.31 15.82 -7.98
CA THR A 40 17.62 16.24 -7.45
C THR A 40 18.38 17.14 -8.42
N ASP A 41 19.27 18.01 -7.91
CA ASP A 41 20.12 18.88 -8.73
C ASP A 41 20.96 18.12 -9.78
N LYS A 42 21.35 16.88 -9.45
CA LYS A 42 22.05 16.00 -10.40
C LYS A 42 21.17 15.64 -11.58
N LEU A 43 19.91 15.33 -11.34
CA LEU A 43 18.94 15.01 -12.38
C LEU A 43 18.60 16.24 -13.22
N GLN A 44 18.49 17.41 -12.60
CA GLN A 44 18.28 18.69 -13.31
C GLN A 44 19.41 18.99 -14.29
N LYS A 45 20.67 18.75 -13.90
CA LYS A 45 21.84 19.01 -14.75
C LYS A 45 22.01 18.00 -15.89
N SER A 46 21.48 16.78 -15.73
CA SER A 46 21.63 15.70 -16.72
C SER A 46 20.49 15.60 -17.73
N CYS A 47 19.37 16.27 -17.47
CA CYS A 47 18.18 16.26 -18.33
C CYS A 47 18.06 17.54 -19.16
N THR A 48 17.42 17.44 -20.32
CA THR A 48 16.97 18.62 -21.09
C THR A 48 15.69 19.18 -20.46
N PRO A 49 15.30 20.44 -20.73
CA PRO A 49 14.07 21.01 -20.16
C PRO A 49 12.80 20.24 -20.55
N GLU A 50 12.75 19.66 -21.74
CA GLU A 50 11.63 18.82 -22.20
C GLU A 50 11.52 17.54 -21.38
N GLU A 51 12.64 16.96 -21.00
CA GLU A 51 12.65 15.73 -20.20
C GLU A 51 12.34 16.00 -18.74
N LEU A 52 12.75 17.17 -18.24
CA LEU A 52 12.37 17.61 -16.91
C LEU A 52 10.86 17.81 -16.81
N SER A 53 10.21 18.37 -17.85
CA SER A 53 8.76 18.48 -17.86
C SER A 53 8.06 17.12 -17.94
N GLU A 54 8.61 16.15 -18.67
CA GLU A 54 8.13 14.76 -18.64
C GLU A 54 8.27 14.11 -17.25
N ILE A 55 9.41 14.33 -16.57
CA ILE A 55 9.64 13.82 -15.21
C ILE A 55 8.63 14.41 -14.23
N LEU A 56 8.39 15.72 -14.29
CA LEU A 56 7.44 16.40 -13.41
C LEU A 56 6.01 15.90 -13.64
N THR A 57 5.59 15.84 -14.90
CA THR A 57 4.27 15.27 -15.26
C THR A 57 4.09 13.86 -14.72
N TYR A 58 5.11 13.00 -14.87
CA TYR A 58 5.05 11.64 -14.34
C TYR A 58 4.94 11.61 -12.80
N LEU A 59 5.64 12.48 -12.09
CA LEU A 59 5.56 12.56 -10.63
C LEU A 59 4.18 13.03 -10.15
N ASP A 60 3.59 14.01 -10.84
CA ASP A 60 2.24 14.52 -10.54
C ASP A 60 1.18 13.45 -10.80
N ASP A 61 1.23 12.78 -11.95
CA ASP A 61 0.33 11.66 -12.28
C ASP A 61 0.43 10.54 -11.25
N ARG A 62 1.65 10.21 -10.82
CA ARG A 62 1.89 9.21 -9.77
C ARG A 62 1.29 9.67 -8.44
N HIS A 63 1.49 10.92 -8.05
CA HIS A 63 0.93 11.48 -6.82
C HIS A 63 -0.60 11.41 -6.84
N ASN A 64 -1.21 11.84 -7.93
CA ASN A 64 -2.66 11.80 -8.13
C ASN A 64 -3.21 10.38 -8.09
N ARG A 65 -2.54 9.42 -8.74
CA ARG A 65 -2.92 8.01 -8.70
C ARG A 65 -2.92 7.47 -7.26
N LEU A 66 -1.84 7.68 -6.52
CA LEU A 66 -1.73 7.21 -5.13
C LEU A 66 -2.74 7.88 -4.21
N ARG A 67 -2.98 9.18 -4.40
CA ARG A 67 -4.01 9.91 -3.67
C ARG A 67 -5.40 9.33 -3.94
N ASN A 68 -5.73 9.07 -5.19
CA ASN A 68 -7.03 8.51 -5.57
C ASN A 68 -7.21 7.09 -5.03
N GLU A 69 -6.16 6.27 -5.05
CA GLU A 69 -6.16 4.94 -4.42
C GLU A 69 -6.40 5.04 -2.90
N ALA A 70 -5.72 5.97 -2.22
CA ALA A 70 -5.90 6.20 -0.79
C ALA A 70 -7.31 6.71 -0.46
N VAL A 71 -7.85 7.64 -1.24
CA VAL A 71 -9.23 8.14 -1.10
C VAL A 71 -10.24 7.00 -1.28
N ARG A 72 -10.02 6.15 -2.28
CA ARG A 72 -10.89 4.99 -2.54
C ARG A 72 -10.85 3.98 -1.39
N ALA A 73 -9.65 3.63 -0.92
CA ALA A 73 -9.49 2.74 0.23
C ALA A 73 -10.09 3.32 1.50
N GLY A 74 -9.97 4.64 1.70
CA GLY A 74 -10.63 5.37 2.78
C GLY A 74 -12.15 5.26 2.69
N ALA A 75 -12.73 5.50 1.52
CA ALA A 75 -14.17 5.38 1.30
C ALA A 75 -14.69 3.94 1.50
N GLU A 76 -13.89 2.93 1.18
CA GLU A 76 -14.22 1.51 1.37
C GLU A 76 -14.22 1.10 2.85
N THR A 77 -13.26 1.61 3.63
CA THR A 77 -13.10 1.26 5.05
C THR A 77 -13.94 2.13 5.99
N LEU A 78 -14.39 3.30 5.52
CA LEU A 78 -15.15 4.26 6.31
C LEU A 78 -16.40 3.67 7.01
N PRO A 79 -17.25 2.85 6.37
CA PRO A 79 -18.43 2.30 7.05
C PRO A 79 -18.08 1.38 8.22
N ALA A 80 -16.96 0.66 8.15
CA ALA A 80 -16.49 -0.17 9.26
C ALA A 80 -15.98 0.72 10.41
N GLN A 81 -15.13 1.70 10.09
CA GLN A 81 -14.62 2.67 11.07
C GLN A 81 -15.73 3.45 11.78
N MET A 82 -16.82 3.81 11.09
CA MET A 82 -17.97 4.47 11.72
C MET A 82 -18.68 3.59 12.75
N ARG A 83 -18.73 2.26 12.54
CA ARG A 83 -19.34 1.32 13.50
C ARG A 83 -18.45 1.17 14.74
N GLU A 84 -17.14 1.06 14.54
CA GLU A 84 -16.15 1.02 15.63
C GLU A 84 -16.17 2.32 16.44
N ALA A 85 -16.22 3.48 15.78
CA ALA A 85 -16.38 4.76 16.45
C ALA A 85 -17.68 4.84 17.27
N ALA A 86 -18.78 4.29 16.76
CA ALA A 86 -20.03 4.23 17.51
C ALA A 86 -19.91 3.37 18.78
N GLU A 87 -19.14 2.29 18.75
CA GLU A 87 -18.85 1.49 19.94
C GLU A 87 -17.98 2.24 20.95
N TYR A 88 -16.95 2.95 20.48
CA TYR A 88 -16.14 3.84 21.32
C TYR A 88 -17.00 4.84 22.08
N PHE A 89 -17.91 5.56 21.40
CA PHE A 89 -18.81 6.52 22.04
C PHE A 89 -19.94 5.90 22.88
N ARG A 90 -20.11 4.57 22.94
CA ARG A 90 -21.02 3.98 23.93
C ARG A 90 -20.35 3.83 25.28
N THR A 91 -19.04 3.66 25.30
CA THR A 91 -18.24 3.37 26.50
C THR A 91 -17.46 4.59 27.00
N HIS A 92 -17.17 5.57 26.14
CA HIS A 92 -16.31 6.72 26.43
C HIS A 92 -17.10 8.05 26.47
N ARG A 93 -16.81 8.90 27.47
CA ARG A 93 -17.46 10.21 27.75
C ARG A 93 -16.47 11.29 28.24
N ASP A 94 -15.19 10.98 28.15
CA ASP A 94 -14.02 11.81 28.44
C ASP A 94 -13.89 12.99 27.45
N ASP A 95 -12.98 13.91 27.78
CA ASP A 95 -12.77 15.13 26.99
C ASP A 95 -12.24 14.83 25.58
N ASP A 96 -11.41 13.80 25.41
CA ASP A 96 -10.95 13.35 24.09
C ASP A 96 -12.12 12.80 23.25
N ALA A 97 -13.05 12.07 23.86
CA ALA A 97 -14.28 11.65 23.18
C ALA A 97 -15.13 12.87 22.73
N ARG A 98 -15.14 13.98 23.47
CA ARG A 98 -15.84 15.20 23.03
C ARG A 98 -15.15 15.86 21.84
N ALA A 99 -13.81 15.88 21.83
CA ALA A 99 -13.03 16.38 20.70
C ALA A 99 -13.28 15.55 19.43
N PHE A 100 -13.15 14.22 19.53
CA PHE A 100 -13.42 13.31 18.40
C PHE A 100 -14.85 13.41 17.90
N ALA A 101 -15.84 13.50 18.80
CA ALA A 101 -17.24 13.64 18.40
C ALA A 101 -17.49 14.93 17.58
N THR A 102 -16.77 16.00 17.89
CA THR A 102 -16.86 17.28 17.18
C THR A 102 -16.26 17.16 15.79
N GLU A 103 -15.05 16.61 15.66
CA GLU A 103 -14.37 16.39 14.38
C GLU A 103 -15.16 15.46 13.46
N ILE A 104 -15.64 14.33 14.00
CA ILE A 104 -16.45 13.35 13.25
C ILE A 104 -17.75 13.98 12.77
N ARG A 105 -18.38 14.85 13.56
CA ARG A 105 -19.60 15.55 13.13
C ARG A 105 -19.34 16.51 11.99
N LEU A 106 -18.27 17.30 12.05
CA LEU A 106 -17.90 18.21 10.96
C LEU A 106 -17.62 17.43 9.67
N ALA A 107 -16.79 16.39 9.75
CA ALA A 107 -16.49 15.52 8.62
C ALA A 107 -17.75 14.83 8.05
N TRP A 108 -18.71 14.47 8.91
CA TRP A 108 -19.98 13.88 8.48
C TRP A 108 -20.88 14.87 7.72
N GLU A 109 -20.90 16.15 8.10
CA GLU A 109 -21.62 17.18 7.35
C GLU A 109 -21.01 17.43 5.96
N GLU A 110 -19.69 17.46 5.88
CA GLU A 110 -18.95 17.56 4.61
C GLU A 110 -19.25 16.36 3.70
N LEU A 111 -19.17 15.14 4.25
CA LEU A 111 -19.49 13.92 3.50
C LEU A 111 -20.93 13.91 2.99
N LYS A 112 -21.90 14.31 3.81
CA LYS A 112 -23.30 14.42 3.38
C LYS A 112 -23.48 15.42 2.24
N THR A 113 -22.71 16.51 2.24
CA THR A 113 -22.76 17.52 1.18
C THR A 113 -22.17 16.96 -0.10
N ALA A 114 -20.98 16.34 -0.04
CA ALA A 114 -20.37 15.66 -1.18
C ALA A 114 -21.26 14.56 -1.78
N LEU A 115 -21.93 13.76 -0.94
CA LEU A 115 -22.87 12.73 -1.41
C LEU A 115 -24.08 13.32 -2.13
N ARG A 116 -24.60 14.47 -1.67
CA ARG A 116 -25.71 15.17 -2.34
C ARG A 116 -25.28 15.73 -3.68
N GLU A 117 -24.12 16.37 -3.74
CA GLU A 117 -23.53 16.91 -4.99
C GLU A 117 -23.25 15.81 -6.00
N ALA A 118 -22.76 14.66 -5.55
CA ALA A 118 -22.54 13.48 -6.38
C ALA A 118 -23.85 12.73 -6.74
N GLY A 119 -25.01 13.19 -6.26
CA GLY A 119 -26.32 12.62 -6.60
C GLY A 119 -26.74 11.38 -5.80
N PHE A 120 -25.96 10.98 -4.79
CA PHE A 120 -26.26 9.88 -3.86
C PHE A 120 -27.18 10.31 -2.71
N SER A 121 -28.30 10.98 -3.03
CA SER A 121 -29.26 11.38 -2.00
C SER A 121 -29.91 10.17 -1.31
N LYS A 122 -30.25 10.32 -0.02
CA LYS A 122 -30.86 9.24 0.81
C LYS A 122 -31.97 8.49 0.07
N SER A 123 -32.88 9.22 -0.59
CA SER A 123 -34.01 8.66 -1.32
C SER A 123 -33.59 7.79 -2.51
N LYS A 124 -32.55 8.20 -3.25
CA LYS A 124 -32.04 7.44 -4.40
C LYS A 124 -31.24 6.22 -3.98
N VAL A 125 -30.43 6.33 -2.94
CA VAL A 125 -29.60 5.23 -2.44
C VAL A 125 -30.44 4.15 -1.77
N LEU A 126 -31.41 4.53 -0.92
CA LEU A 126 -32.33 3.58 -0.28
C LEU A 126 -33.21 2.85 -1.31
N LYS A 127 -33.76 3.56 -2.30
CA LYS A 127 -34.52 2.94 -3.38
C LYS A 127 -33.67 1.93 -4.16
N LYS A 128 -32.44 2.32 -4.53
CA LYS A 128 -31.51 1.45 -5.27
C LYS A 128 -31.03 0.24 -4.46
N ALA A 129 -30.89 0.35 -3.14
CA ALA A 129 -30.56 -0.77 -2.28
C ALA A 129 -31.69 -1.80 -2.22
N VAL A 130 -32.94 -1.33 -2.04
CA VAL A 130 -34.14 -2.18 -2.06
C VAL A 130 -34.32 -2.85 -3.43
N ASP A 131 -34.09 -2.12 -4.53
CA ASP A 131 -34.15 -2.69 -5.88
C ASP A 131 -33.05 -3.76 -6.11
N ARG A 132 -31.86 -3.59 -5.52
CA ARG A 132 -30.78 -4.59 -5.59
C ARG A 132 -31.12 -5.86 -4.81
N ASP A 133 -31.64 -5.71 -3.60
CA ASP A 133 -31.99 -6.86 -2.76
C ASP A 133 -33.17 -7.64 -3.37
N LYS A 134 -34.15 -6.95 -3.97
CA LYS A 134 -35.25 -7.59 -4.71
C LYS A 134 -34.78 -8.34 -5.96
N ALA A 135 -33.76 -7.83 -6.66
CA ALA A 135 -33.17 -8.52 -7.81
C ALA A 135 -32.38 -9.77 -7.43
N VAL A 136 -31.79 -9.82 -6.23
CA VAL A 136 -31.11 -11.02 -5.71
C VAL A 136 -32.13 -12.09 -5.27
N GLU A 137 -33.26 -11.67 -4.69
CA GLU A 137 -34.34 -12.57 -4.25
C GLU A 137 -35.10 -13.24 -5.42
N THR A 138 -34.97 -12.74 -6.65
CA THR A 138 -35.65 -13.33 -7.83
C THR A 138 -34.80 -14.39 -8.55
N VAL A 139 -33.57 -14.66 -8.10
CA VAL A 139 -32.64 -15.60 -8.78
C VAL A 139 -32.45 -16.93 -8.01
N GLU A 140 -32.90 -17.04 -6.76
CA GLU A 140 -32.89 -18.31 -6.02
C GLU A 140 -34.26 -19.02 -6.06
N VAL A 141 -34.56 -19.71 -7.16
CA VAL A 141 -35.42 -20.90 -7.12
C VAL A 141 -34.52 -22.10 -7.40
N PRO A 142 -34.03 -22.83 -6.38
CA PRO A 142 -33.41 -24.12 -6.62
C PRO A 142 -34.52 -25.16 -6.84
N GLU A 143 -34.56 -25.73 -8.04
CA GLU A 143 -35.42 -26.88 -8.34
C GLU A 143 -35.05 -28.07 -7.43
N PRO A 144 -36.02 -28.73 -6.76
CA PRO A 144 -35.75 -29.89 -5.92
C PRO A 144 -35.67 -31.14 -6.81
N ILE A 145 -34.46 -31.62 -7.07
CA ILE A 145 -34.27 -32.93 -7.72
C ILE A 145 -34.40 -34.00 -6.63
N THR A 146 -35.57 -34.63 -6.57
CA THR A 146 -35.85 -35.81 -5.75
C THR A 146 -35.73 -37.04 -6.66
N GLY A 147 -34.95 -38.06 -6.27
CA GLY A 147 -34.90 -39.32 -7.03
C GLY A 147 -33.83 -40.30 -6.56
N LEU A 148 -34.11 -41.01 -5.47
CA LEU A 148 -33.42 -42.21 -5.00
C LEU A 148 -33.55 -43.38 -5.99
N GLY A 149 -32.47 -44.13 -6.18
CA GLY A 149 -32.44 -45.47 -6.76
C GLY A 149 -31.31 -46.28 -6.11
N ALA A 150 -31.65 -47.44 -5.55
CA ALA A 150 -30.84 -48.26 -4.65
C ALA A 150 -30.03 -49.37 -5.37
N GLU A 151 -29.28 -50.12 -4.55
CA GLU A 151 -28.65 -51.46 -4.77
C GLU A 151 -27.22 -51.45 -5.36
N GLU A 152 -26.25 -52.28 -4.94
CA GLU A 152 -26.08 -53.28 -3.88
C GLU A 152 -24.57 -53.70 -3.88
N ALA A 153 -24.05 -54.03 -2.68
CA ALA A 153 -22.87 -54.81 -2.31
C ALA A 153 -21.62 -54.96 -3.23
N THR A 154 -20.43 -54.68 -2.67
CA THR A 154 -19.42 -55.71 -2.30
C THR A 154 -18.20 -55.08 -1.61
N ASN A 155 -17.79 -55.65 -0.48
CA ASN A 155 -16.46 -55.52 0.17
C ASN A 155 -15.70 -56.84 -0.14
N PRO A 156 -14.36 -57.02 0.02
CA PRO A 156 -13.43 -56.23 0.86
C PRO A 156 -12.00 -56.06 0.28
N ALA A 157 -11.11 -55.50 1.12
CA ALA A 157 -9.67 -55.79 1.24
C ALA A 157 -8.64 -54.73 0.77
N ASP A 158 -7.67 -54.58 1.67
CA ASP A 158 -6.26 -54.22 1.50
C ASP A 158 -5.79 -52.75 1.40
N ASN A 159 -5.13 -52.38 2.50
CA ASN A 159 -3.86 -51.65 2.63
C ASN A 159 -3.81 -50.10 2.58
N PRO A 160 -2.90 -49.51 3.39
CA PRO A 160 -2.95 -48.11 3.80
C PRO A 160 -2.33 -47.14 2.78
N PRO A 161 -2.68 -45.84 2.83
CA PRO A 161 -2.14 -44.84 1.91
C PRO A 161 -0.68 -44.50 2.20
N ALA A 162 0.07 -44.41 1.10
CA ALA A 162 1.48 -44.12 1.02
C ALA A 162 1.91 -42.75 1.61
N ALA A 163 2.97 -42.83 2.43
CA ALA A 163 4.07 -41.90 2.64
C ALA A 163 3.92 -40.44 2.14
N ALA A 164 3.73 -39.52 3.09
CA ALA A 164 4.10 -38.11 2.93
C ALA A 164 5.63 -37.93 3.17
N PRO A 165 6.40 -37.31 2.25
CA PRO A 165 7.80 -37.03 2.51
C PRO A 165 7.97 -35.82 3.44
N VAL A 166 8.43 -36.12 4.65
CA VAL A 166 8.94 -35.19 5.68
C VAL A 166 10.09 -34.35 5.12
N ARG A 167 9.91 -33.04 4.99
CA ARG A 167 11.00 -32.09 4.74
C ARG A 167 11.67 -31.70 6.06
N LYS A 168 12.91 -32.16 6.25
CA LYS A 168 13.80 -31.78 7.35
C LYS A 168 14.14 -30.28 7.30
N PRO A 169 14.16 -29.55 8.43
CA PRO A 169 14.67 -28.19 8.49
C PRO A 169 16.21 -28.21 8.45
N ARG A 170 16.80 -27.57 7.44
CA ARG A 170 18.26 -27.43 7.33
C ARG A 170 18.73 -26.21 8.14
N ALA A 171 19.68 -26.47 9.04
CA ALA A 171 20.24 -25.57 10.01
C ALA A 171 20.78 -24.24 9.44
N LYS A 172 20.47 -23.14 10.13
CA LYS A 172 21.14 -21.84 9.99
C LYS A 172 22.56 -21.97 10.57
N LYS A 173 23.58 -21.86 9.72
CA LYS A 173 24.97 -21.71 10.16
C LYS A 173 25.24 -20.23 10.36
N ALA A 174 25.30 -19.80 11.62
CA ALA A 174 25.82 -18.51 12.03
C ALA A 174 27.26 -18.36 11.53
N ARG A 175 27.57 -17.21 10.95
CA ARG A 175 28.94 -16.81 10.63
C ARG A 175 29.24 -15.56 11.45
N THR A 176 29.87 -15.80 12.60
CA THR A 176 30.52 -14.83 13.47
C THR A 176 31.70 -14.22 12.70
N ALA A 177 31.76 -12.88 12.64
CA ALA A 177 32.93 -12.17 12.17
C ALA A 177 33.98 -12.09 13.30
N PRO A 178 35.29 -12.19 12.99
CA PRO A 178 36.32 -12.09 14.00
C PRO A 178 36.61 -10.62 14.36
N VAL A 179 36.82 -10.44 15.66
CA VAL A 179 37.40 -9.27 16.31
C VAL A 179 38.84 -9.10 15.81
N VAL A 180 39.19 -7.91 15.33
CA VAL A 180 40.59 -7.46 15.24
C VAL A 180 40.72 -6.25 16.14
N ALA A 181 41.38 -6.47 17.27
CA ALA A 181 41.97 -5.44 18.09
C ALA A 181 43.21 -4.91 17.37
N LEU A 182 43.37 -3.60 17.33
CA LEU A 182 44.67 -2.96 17.14
C LEU A 182 44.74 -1.77 18.09
N ASP A 183 45.69 -1.92 19.00
CA ASP A 183 46.19 -1.02 20.02
C ASP A 183 46.64 0.34 19.49
N GLY A 184 46.63 1.31 20.40
CA GLY A 184 47.70 2.31 20.51
C GLY A 184 47.43 3.71 19.93
N ALA A 185 47.05 4.64 20.81
CA ALA A 185 47.84 5.84 21.11
C ALA A 185 47.10 6.77 22.08
N ALA A 186 47.49 6.72 23.35
CA ALA A 186 47.26 7.78 24.33
C ALA A 186 48.57 8.54 24.54
N SER A 187 48.54 9.86 24.36
CA SER A 187 49.40 10.89 24.97
C SER A 187 48.83 12.23 24.51
N ASP A 188 47.99 12.86 25.33
CA ASP A 188 48.35 13.84 26.36
C ASP A 188 48.73 15.20 25.76
N ALA A 189 47.80 16.15 25.92
CA ALA A 189 48.05 17.57 25.94
C ALA A 189 46.88 18.24 26.67
N GLY A 190 47.05 18.41 27.99
CA GLY A 190 46.24 19.30 28.79
C GLY A 190 46.32 20.76 28.30
N GLY A 191 45.26 21.51 28.56
CA GLY A 191 45.20 22.93 28.24
C GLY A 191 43.86 23.53 28.63
N ALA A 192 43.72 23.80 29.93
CA ALA A 192 42.59 24.45 30.56
C ALA A 192 42.28 25.84 29.96
N GLY A 193 41.01 26.25 30.02
CA GLY A 193 40.65 27.67 29.87
C GLY A 193 39.22 27.92 29.40
N ALA A 194 38.27 27.88 30.33
CA ALA A 194 36.99 28.58 30.21
C ALA A 194 36.82 29.49 31.45
N PRO A 195 35.86 30.43 31.47
CA PRO A 195 35.94 31.82 31.02
C PRO A 195 35.85 32.80 32.24
N PRO A 196 35.66 34.13 32.08
CA PRO A 196 34.30 34.70 31.99
C PRO A 196 34.18 35.97 31.10
N VAL A 197 33.03 36.21 30.44
CA VAL A 197 31.94 37.14 30.82
C VAL A 197 32.37 38.58 31.14
N ALA A 198 32.03 39.50 30.23
CA ALA A 198 31.63 40.88 30.49
C ALA A 198 30.62 41.31 29.42
#